data_AF-A0AAD8IHM7-F1
#
_entry.id   AF-A0AAD8IHM7-F1
#
_cell.length_a   1.000
_cell.length_b   1.000
_cell.length_c   1.000
_cell.angle_alpha   90.00
_cell.angle_beta   90.00
_cell.angle_gamma   90.00
#
_symmetry.space_group_name_H-M   'P 1'
#
loop_
_entity.id
_entity.type
_entity.pdbx_description
1 polymer ?
#
loop_
_entity_poly.entity_id
_entity_poly.type
_entity_poly.pdbx_seq_one_letter_code
_entity_poly.pdbx_strand_id
1 'polypeptide(L)'
;MLEPPHPQHISLEVGLDKEMLNSYPKLRYSEAKLVNNKDSTVTCCSICLGDYKGSDMLRLLPDCGHLFHLKCVDPWLQSHPTCPVCRTSPLPTPLSTPLAEVVPPATRRDIG
;
A
#
# COMPACT_ATOMS: atom_id res chain seq x y z
N MET A 1 3.26 -25.59 36.15
CA MET A 1 3.37 -24.24 35.58
C MET A 1 2.44 -24.21 34.37
N LEU A 2 1.18 -23.82 34.56
CA LEU A 2 0.23 -23.67 33.46
C LEU A 2 0.44 -22.26 32.89
N GLU A 3 0.97 -22.18 31.67
CA GLU A 3 1.13 -20.91 30.98
C GLU A 3 -0.27 -20.33 30.66
N PRO A 4 -0.53 -19.04 30.91
CA PRO A 4 -1.83 -18.44 30.64
C PRO A 4 -2.10 -18.41 29.13
N PRO A 5 -3.37 -18.56 28.68
CA PRO A 5 -3.71 -18.37 27.29
C PRO A 5 -3.40 -16.92 26.91
N HIS A 6 -2.44 -16.75 26.01
CA HIS A 6 -2.16 -15.45 25.41
C HIS A 6 -3.47 -14.96 24.79
N PRO A 7 -3.88 -13.70 25.04
CA PRO A 7 -5.05 -13.14 24.36
C PRO A 7 -4.74 -13.20 22.88
N GLN A 8 -5.39 -14.15 22.20
CA GLN A 8 -5.39 -14.25 20.75
C GLN A 8 -5.95 -12.90 20.30
N HIS A 9 -5.07 -12.04 19.80
CA HIS A 9 -5.43 -10.78 19.20
C HIS A 9 -6.42 -11.12 18.10
N ILE A 10 -7.71 -10.89 18.36
CA ILE A 10 -8.74 -10.88 17.33
C ILE A 10 -8.44 -9.62 16.50
N SER A 11 -7.43 -9.72 15.65
CA SER A 11 -7.35 -8.87 14.47
C SER A 11 -8.42 -9.43 13.56
N LEU A 12 -9.64 -8.87 13.63
CA LEU A 12 -10.48 -8.89 12.44
C LEU A 12 -9.65 -8.12 11.40
N GLU A 13 -8.84 -8.83 10.62
CA GLU A 13 -8.22 -8.29 9.43
C GLU A 13 -9.35 -8.04 8.44
N VAL A 14 -10.07 -6.94 8.66
CA VAL A 14 -11.05 -6.43 7.71
C VAL A 14 -10.22 -6.04 6.51
N GLY A 15 -10.26 -6.88 5.48
CA GLY A 15 -9.59 -6.58 4.22
C GLY A 15 -10.23 -5.38 3.54
N LEU A 16 -9.60 -4.96 2.45
CA LEU A 16 -10.03 -3.77 1.71
C LEU A 16 -11.27 -4.08 0.89
N ASP A 17 -12.26 -3.20 0.99
CA ASP A 17 -13.43 -3.25 0.11
C ASP A 17 -13.04 -3.03 -1.35
N LYS A 18 -13.82 -3.63 -2.24
CA LYS A 18 -13.60 -3.58 -3.69
C LYS A 18 -13.54 -2.16 -4.23
N GLU A 19 -14.27 -1.22 -3.63
CA GLU A 19 -14.27 0.19 -4.01
C GLU A 19 -12.91 0.85 -3.74
N MET A 20 -12.33 0.60 -2.56
CA MET A 20 -10.99 1.10 -2.23
C MET A 20 -9.96 0.51 -3.18
N LEU A 21 -10.01 -0.80 -3.44
CA LEU A 21 -9.13 -1.45 -4.41
C LEU A 21 -9.28 -0.84 -5.79
N ASN A 22 -10.49 -0.48 -6.23
CA ASN A 22 -10.68 0.14 -7.54
C ASN A 22 -10.02 1.52 -7.68
N SER A 23 -9.76 2.23 -6.59
CA SER A 23 -9.05 3.51 -6.60
C SER A 23 -7.54 3.38 -6.79
N TYR A 24 -6.95 2.21 -6.52
CA TYR A 24 -5.51 2.02 -6.66
C TYR A 24 -5.10 2.03 -8.14
N PRO A 25 -3.87 2.51 -8.47
CA PRO A 25 -3.42 2.61 -9.84
C PRO A 25 -3.41 1.25 -10.55
N LYS A 26 -3.92 1.25 -11.79
CA LYS A 26 -3.95 0.10 -12.69
C LYS A 26 -3.19 0.46 -13.95
N LEU A 27 -2.44 -0.49 -14.49
CA LEU A 27 -1.68 -0.31 -15.72
C LEU A 27 -1.70 -1.58 -16.54
N ARG A 28 -1.63 -1.41 -17.86
CA ARG A 28 -1.42 -2.53 -18.77
C ARG A 28 0.07 -2.78 -18.91
N TYR A 29 0.51 -4.04 -18.83
CA TYR A 29 1.94 -4.35 -18.84
C TYR A 29 2.66 -3.88 -20.12
N SER A 30 1.99 -3.94 -21.28
CA SER A 30 2.54 -3.42 -22.53
C SER A 30 2.84 -1.93 -22.48
N GLU A 31 2.04 -1.14 -21.75
CA GLU A 31 2.21 0.31 -21.63
C GLU A 31 3.35 0.65 -20.68
N ALA A 32 3.49 -0.09 -19.57
CA ALA A 32 4.60 0.09 -18.62
C ALA A 32 5.98 -0.17 -19.23
N LYS A 33 6.08 -1.13 -20.18
CA LYS A 33 7.32 -1.39 -20.94
C LYS A 33 7.78 -0.21 -21.79
N LEU A 34 6.87 0.65 -22.28
CA LEU A 34 7.24 1.82 -23.08
C LEU A 34 7.78 2.98 -22.23
N VAL A 35 7.35 3.07 -20.97
CA VAL A 35 7.65 4.23 -20.11
C VAL A 35 8.93 4.02 -19.30
N ASN A 36 9.29 2.77 -18.97
CA ASN A 36 10.39 2.48 -18.06
C ASN A 36 11.64 1.94 -18.77
N ASN A 37 12.47 2.84 -19.31
CA ASN A 37 13.80 2.54 -19.88
C ASN A 37 14.87 2.27 -18.80
N LYS A 38 14.47 1.79 -17.61
CA LYS A 38 15.33 1.55 -16.44
C LYS A 38 15.18 0.11 -15.95
N ASP A 39 16.29 -0.59 -15.84
CA ASP A 39 16.53 -2.01 -15.52
C ASP A 39 15.79 -2.69 -14.34
N SER A 40 14.85 -2.04 -13.67
CA SER A 40 13.99 -2.71 -12.67
C SER A 40 12.69 -3.20 -13.32
N THR A 41 12.82 -4.13 -14.25
CA THR A 41 11.67 -4.75 -14.93
C THR A 41 11.18 -5.95 -14.11
N VAL A 42 10.22 -5.74 -13.21
CA VAL A 42 9.49 -6.88 -12.64
C VAL A 42 8.72 -7.53 -13.79
N THR A 43 9.08 -8.77 -14.15
CA THR A 43 8.53 -9.49 -15.31
C THR A 43 7.51 -10.56 -14.94
N CYS A 44 7.33 -10.87 -13.66
CA CYS A 44 6.40 -11.90 -13.20
C CYS A 44 5.63 -11.47 -11.96
N CYS A 45 4.49 -12.11 -11.74
CA CYS A 45 3.67 -11.93 -10.54
C CYS A 45 4.15 -12.85 -9.43
N SER A 46 4.51 -12.32 -8.26
CA SER A 46 4.97 -13.16 -7.14
C SER A 46 3.86 -13.96 -6.44
N ILE A 47 2.58 -13.68 -6.73
CA ILE A 47 1.44 -14.44 -6.20
C ILE A 47 1.22 -15.73 -7.00
N CYS A 48 1.13 -15.63 -8.34
CA CYS A 48 0.88 -16.79 -9.20
C CYS A 48 2.15 -17.36 -9.85
N LEU A 49 3.30 -16.71 -9.64
CA LEU A 49 4.60 -17.02 -10.25
C LEU A 49 4.60 -17.00 -11.79
N GLY A 50 3.57 -16.42 -12.41
CA GLY A 50 3.42 -16.33 -13.86
C GLY A 50 4.00 -15.04 -14.42
N ASP A 51 4.61 -15.14 -15.60
CA ASP A 51 5.11 -13.99 -16.36
C ASP A 51 3.99 -13.04 -16.79
N TYR A 52 4.33 -11.76 -16.86
CA TYR A 52 3.45 -10.73 -17.40
C TYR A 52 3.39 -10.78 -18.92
N LYS A 53 2.18 -10.81 -19.45
CA LYS A 53 1.86 -10.71 -20.87
C LYS A 53 1.48 -9.29 -21.21
N GLY A 54 1.69 -8.86 -22.46
CA GLY A 54 1.37 -7.48 -22.87
C GLY A 54 -0.08 -7.07 -22.61
N SER A 55 -1.02 -8.02 -22.65
CA SER A 55 -2.43 -7.78 -22.35
C SER A 55 -2.77 -7.71 -20.87
N ASP A 56 -1.85 -8.08 -19.97
CA ASP A 56 -2.16 -8.22 -18.55
C ASP A 56 -2.40 -6.86 -17.90
N MET A 57 -3.47 -6.81 -17.11
CA MET A 57 -3.77 -5.67 -16.26
C MET A 57 -3.17 -5.90 -14.88
N LEU A 58 -2.29 -4.99 -14.50
CA LEU A 58 -1.56 -5.03 -13.25
C LEU A 58 -2.07 -3.94 -12.32
N ARG A 59 -2.03 -4.24 -11.02
CA ARG A 59 -2.23 -3.27 -9.97
C ARG A 59 -0.89 -2.89 -9.36
N LEU A 60 -0.69 -1.58 -9.22
CA LEU A 60 0.42 -1.00 -8.48
C LEU A 60 -0.06 -0.66 -7.08
N LEU A 61 0.65 -1.14 -6.06
CA LEU A 61 0.38 -0.70 -4.69
C LEU A 61 0.99 0.69 -4.46
N PRO A 62 0.21 1.69 -3.98
CA PRO A 62 0.62 3.09 -3.97
C PRO A 62 1.83 3.37 -3.08
N ASP A 63 1.92 2.78 -1.89
CA ASP A 63 2.98 3.11 -0.93
C ASP A 63 4.31 2.38 -1.18
N CYS A 64 4.28 1.22 -1.84
CA CYS A 64 5.48 0.38 -2.02
C CYS A 64 5.83 0.09 -3.48
N GLY A 65 4.96 0.44 -4.43
CA GLY A 65 5.23 0.31 -5.87
C GLY A 65 5.30 -1.14 -6.39
N HIS A 66 4.91 -2.14 -5.59
CA HIS A 66 4.89 -3.53 -6.06
C HIS A 66 3.74 -3.79 -7.05
N LEU A 67 4.03 -4.56 -8.09
CA LEU A 67 3.13 -4.92 -9.17
C LEU A 67 2.65 -6.36 -9.06
N PHE A 68 1.36 -6.57 -9.34
CA PHE A 68 0.72 -7.89 -9.38
C PHE A 68 -0.40 -7.90 -10.41
N HIS A 69 -0.78 -9.07 -10.93
CA HIS A 69 -2.04 -9.17 -11.69
C HIS A 69 -3.23 -8.74 -10.83
N LEU A 70 -4.16 -7.97 -11.40
CA LEU A 70 -5.41 -7.57 -10.73
C LEU A 70 -6.14 -8.77 -10.11
N LYS A 71 -6.30 -9.84 -10.88
CA LYS A 71 -6.98 -11.08 -10.46
C LYS A 71 -6.27 -11.82 -9.31
N CYS A 72 -5.00 -11.52 -9.07
CA CYS A 72 -4.21 -12.17 -8.03
C CYS A 72 -4.20 -11.34 -6.74
N VAL A 73 -4.00 -10.03 -6.85
CA VAL A 73 -3.84 -9.18 -5.66
C VAL A 73 -5.16 -8.67 -5.10
N ASP A 74 -6.21 -8.50 -5.90
CA ASP A 74 -7.50 -8.00 -5.39
C ASP A 74 -8.14 -8.99 -4.39
N PRO A 75 -8.20 -10.32 -4.66
CA PRO A 75 -8.68 -11.28 -3.65
C PRO A 75 -7.78 -11.34 -2.42
N TRP A 76 -6.46 -11.22 -2.61
CA TRP A 76 -5.51 -11.19 -1.50
C TRP A 76 -5.79 -10.02 -0.56
N LEU A 77 -5.95 -8.81 -1.10
CA LEU A 77 -6.15 -7.60 -0.31
C LEU A 77 -7.52 -7.51 0.37
N GLN A 78 -8.52 -8.22 -0.15
CA GLN A 78 -9.82 -8.40 0.50
C GLN A 78 -9.75 -9.31 1.74
N SER A 79 -8.69 -10.12 1.89
CA SER A 79 -8.47 -10.96 3.08
C SER A 79 -7.33 -10.44 3.96
N HIS A 80 -6.32 -9.84 3.35
CA HIS A 80 -5.10 -9.37 4.01
C HIS A 80 -4.73 -8.00 3.46
N PRO A 81 -5.00 -6.90 4.19
CA PRO A 81 -4.73 -5.53 3.74
C PRO A 81 -3.22 -5.20 3.84
N THR A 82 -2.36 -6.02 3.27
CA THR A 82 -0.90 -5.86 3.25
C THR A 82 -0.30 -6.33 1.92
N CYS A 83 0.81 -5.71 1.51
CA CYS A 83 1.56 -6.12 0.34
C CYS A 83 2.11 -7.56 0.50
N PRO A 84 1.88 -8.48 -0.45
CA PRO A 84 2.43 -9.84 -0.40
C PRO A 84 3.95 -9.93 -0.34
N VAL A 85 4.65 -8.88 -0.78
CA VAL A 85 6.13 -8.86 -0.86
C VAL A 85 6.74 -8.20 0.38
N CYS A 86 6.34 -6.97 0.69
CA CYS A 86 6.99 -6.17 1.73
C CYS A 86 6.17 -5.98 3.00
N ARG A 87 4.95 -6.53 3.05
CA ARG A 87 4.01 -6.43 4.19
C ARG A 87 3.59 -5.01 4.59
N THR A 88 3.98 -3.99 3.83
CA THR A 88 3.47 -2.63 3.98
C THR A 88 1.96 -2.63 3.77
N SER A 89 1.22 -2.03 4.70
CA SER A 89 -0.21 -1.78 4.52
C SER A 89 -0.38 -0.82 3.33
N PRO A 90 -1.24 -1.13 2.34
CA PRO A 90 -1.49 -0.25 1.23
C PRO A 90 -2.58 0.78 1.57
N LEU A 91 -2.98 0.89 2.84
CA LEU A 91 -3.83 1.97 3.29
C LEU A 91 -3.09 3.29 3.03
N PRO A 92 -3.71 4.26 2.35
CA PRO A 92 -3.10 5.56 2.19
C PRO A 92 -2.85 6.13 3.58
N THR A 93 -1.58 6.20 3.97
CA THR A 93 -1.21 6.95 5.17
C THR A 93 -1.71 8.37 4.94
N PRO A 94 -2.52 8.98 5.82
CA PRO A 94 -2.80 10.40 5.69
C PRO A 94 -1.44 11.10 5.69
N LEU A 95 -1.10 11.67 4.54
CA LEU A 95 0.12 12.43 4.32
C LEU A 95 0.32 13.31 5.55
N SER A 96 1.44 13.13 6.25
CA SER A 96 1.86 13.99 7.34
C SER A 96 1.72 15.44 6.89
N THR A 97 0.65 16.11 7.32
CA THR A 97 0.61 17.57 7.35
C THR A 97 1.91 18.00 8.04
N PRO A 98 2.74 18.86 7.43
CA PRO A 98 3.86 19.42 8.16
C PRO A 98 3.25 20.09 9.40
N LEU A 99 3.77 19.76 10.58
CA LEU A 99 3.50 20.46 11.83
C LEU A 99 4.06 21.88 11.71
N ALA A 100 3.44 22.71 10.87
CA ALA A 100 3.77 24.11 10.72
C ALA A 100 2.97 24.88 11.77
N GLU A 101 3.70 25.24 12.82
CA GLU A 101 3.66 26.56 13.45
C GLU A 101 2.41 26.93 14.26
N VAL A 102 2.40 26.49 15.52
CA VAL A 102 1.73 27.24 16.59
C VAL A 102 2.83 27.69 17.57
N VAL A 103 3.47 28.81 17.25
CA VAL A 103 4.18 29.63 18.23
C VAL A 103 3.37 30.91 18.41
N PRO A 104 2.66 31.09 19.53
CA PRO A 104 1.96 32.35 19.77
C PRO A 104 2.99 33.48 20.03
N PRO A 105 2.76 34.70 19.51
CA PRO A 105 3.65 35.83 19.79
C PRO A 105 3.51 36.25 21.26
N ALA A 106 4.61 36.16 22.01
CA ALA A 106 4.70 36.70 23.37
C ALA A 106 4.66 38.25 23.31
N THR A 107 3.51 38.85 23.62
CA THR A 107 3.44 40.27 23.94
C THR A 107 4.00 40.49 25.34
N ARG A 108 5.28 40.88 25.43
CA ARG A 108 5.85 41.47 26.65
C ARG A 108 5.06 42.75 26.97
N ARG A 109 4.44 42.81 28.15
CA ARG A 109 3.87 44.04 28.70
C ARG A 109 4.91 44.65 29.61
N ASP A 110 5.29 45.87 29.24
CA ASP A 110 6.07 46.82 30.01
C ASP A 110 5.41 47.01 31.39
N ILE A 111 6.20 46.87 32.46
CA ILE A 111 5.84 47.38 33.77
C ILE A 111 7.09 48.07 34.31
N GLY A 112 6.97 49.39 34.49
CA GLY A 112 8.05 50.29 34.88
C GLY A 112 8.35 50.36 36.35
#